data_AF-A0A258M387-F1
#
_entry.id   AF-A0A258M387-F1
#
_cell.length_a   1.000
_cell.length_b   1.000
_cell.length_c   1.000
_cell.angle_alpha   90.00
_cell.angle_beta   90.00
_cell.angle_gamma   90.00
#
_symmetry.space_group_name_H-M   'P 1'
#
loop_
_entity.id
_entity.type
_entity.pdbx_description
1 polymer ?
#
loop_
_entity_poly.entity_id
_entity_poly.type
_entity_poly.pdbx_seq_one_letter_code
_entity_poly.pdbx_strand_id
1 'polypeptide(L)' 'MAVSEKAAPDTSPPLGAHGSAKLPGIEVTSYNLEVKDKDGFVGDKASGKAFRAFVRDWRVKL' A
#
# COMPACT_ATOMS: atom_id res chain seq x y z
N MET A 1 37.91 -19.90 26.21
CA MET A 1 36.55 -19.49 26.64
C MET A 1 35.99 -18.59 25.56
N ALA A 2 35.10 -19.11 24.72
CA ALA A 2 34.29 -18.31 23.80
C ALA A 2 32.95 -19.04 23.69
N VAL A 3 31.95 -18.57 24.43
CA VAL A 3 30.57 -19.03 24.27
C VAL A 3 30.02 -18.29 23.06
N SER A 4 29.75 -19.04 22.00
CA SER A 4 28.95 -18.57 20.88
C SER A 4 27.49 -18.54 21.31
N GLU A 5 26.96 -17.33 21.52
CA GLU A 5 25.53 -17.10 21.72
C GLU A 5 24.81 -17.31 20.38
N LYS A 6 24.15 -18.45 20.21
CA LYS A 6 23.30 -18.72 19.04
C LYS A 6 21.99 -17.97 19.21
N ALA A 7 21.75 -16.96 18.38
CA ALA A 7 20.49 -16.22 18.34
C ALA A 7 19.31 -17.18 18.16
N ALA A 8 18.32 -17.06 19.05
CA ALA A 8 17.08 -17.84 19.02
C ALA A 8 16.29 -17.55 17.73
N PRO A 9 15.52 -18.51 17.20
CA PRO A 9 14.67 -18.24 16.05
C PRO A 9 13.62 -17.19 16.42
N ASP A 10 13.55 -16.11 15.64
CA ASP A 10 12.55 -15.07 15.77
C ASP A 10 11.16 -15.71 15.69
N THR A 11 10.54 -15.93 16.85
CA THR A 11 9.20 -16.53 16.97
C THR A 11 8.14 -15.45 16.76
N SER A 12 8.41 -14.54 15.84
CA SER A 12 7.43 -13.52 15.47
C SER A 12 6.39 -14.20 14.59
N PRO A 13 5.09 -14.12 14.91
CA PRO A 13 4.06 -14.70 14.06
C PRO A 13 4.24 -14.19 12.64
N PRO A 14 3.99 -15.01 11.61
CA PRO A 14 4.14 -14.57 10.23
C PRO A 14 3.34 -13.30 10.06
N LEU A 15 4.03 -12.20 9.74
CA LEU A 15 3.39 -10.99 9.23
C LEU A 15 2.56 -11.49 8.05
N GLY A 16 1.23 -11.43 8.19
CA GLY A 16 0.32 -11.99 7.20
C GLY A 16 0.55 -11.38 5.81
N ALA A 17 -0.29 -11.75 4.84
CA ALA A 17 -0.20 -11.18 3.50
C ALA A 17 -0.13 -9.63 3.56
N HIS A 18 0.76 -9.03 2.75
CA HIS A 18 0.86 -7.58 2.65
C HIS A 18 -0.51 -6.98 2.34
N GLY A 19 -0.98 -6.05 3.18
CA GLY A 19 -2.31 -5.45 3.05
C GLY A 19 -3.44 -6.24 3.69
N SER A 20 -3.17 -7.22 4.56
CA SER A 20 -4.22 -7.93 5.31
C SER A 20 -5.02 -6.98 6.20
N ALA A 21 -6.36 -7.05 6.10
CA ALA A 21 -7.27 -6.33 7.00
C ALA A 21 -7.27 -6.91 8.43
N LYS A 22 -6.84 -8.15 8.61
CA LYS A 22 -6.73 -8.81 9.93
C LYS A 22 -5.27 -8.89 10.34
N LEU A 23 -4.96 -8.20 11.43
CA LEU A 23 -3.66 -8.20 12.10
C LEU A 23 -3.82 -8.84 13.49
N PRO A 24 -2.72 -9.28 14.13
CA PRO A 24 -2.80 -9.79 15.51
C PRO A 24 -3.45 -8.76 16.44
N GLY A 25 -4.66 -9.08 16.92
CA GLY A 25 -5.42 -8.26 17.88
C GLY A 25 -6.19 -7.08 17.30
N ILE A 26 -6.13 -6.81 15.99
CA ILE A 26 -6.77 -5.63 15.39
C ILE A 26 -7.38 -5.97 14.01
N GLU A 27 -8.57 -5.45 13.74
CA GLU A 27 -9.21 -5.47 12.42
C GLU A 27 -9.21 -4.06 11.82
N VAL A 28 -8.61 -3.92 10.65
CA VAL A 28 -8.55 -2.67 9.89
C VAL A 28 -9.88 -2.49 9.16
N THR A 29 -10.69 -1.53 9.61
CA THR A 29 -11.98 -1.20 8.99
C THR A 29 -11.82 -0.30 7.76
N SER A 30 -10.79 0.55 7.76
CA SER A 30 -10.43 1.43 6.65
C SER A 30 -9.01 1.96 6.84
N TYR A 31 -8.33 2.28 5.74
CA TYR A 31 -7.05 2.98 5.75
C TYR A 31 -6.96 3.89 4.53
N ASN A 32 -6.30 5.04 4.68
CA ASN A 32 -6.10 5.96 3.58
C ASN A 32 -4.78 5.62 2.85
N LEU A 33 -4.82 5.54 1.52
CA LEU A 33 -3.62 5.42 0.69
C LEU A 33 -3.24 6.80 0.17
N GLU A 34 -2.30 7.44 0.87
CA GLU A 34 -1.78 8.74 0.51
C GLU A 34 -0.49 8.58 -0.30
N VAL A 35 -0.52 8.98 -1.57
CA VAL A 35 0.67 9.02 -2.43
C VAL A 35 1.05 10.48 -2.64
N LYS A 36 2.27 10.85 -2.22
CA LYS A 36 2.82 12.20 -2.34
C LYS A 36 4.07 12.20 -3.22
N ASP A 37 4.20 13.22 -4.07
CA ASP A 37 5.42 13.54 -4.79
C ASP A 37 6.07 14.83 -4.21
N LYS A 38 7.10 15.37 -4.88
CA LYS A 38 7.79 16.60 -4.43
C LYS A 38 6.87 17.83 -4.40
N ASP A 39 5.74 17.78 -5.09
CA ASP A 39 4.81 18.89 -5.26
C ASP A 39 3.49 18.68 -4.49
N GLY A 40 3.37 17.64 -3.65
CA GLY A 40 2.20 17.41 -2.80
C GLY A 40 1.50 16.07 -3.07
N PHE A 41 0.19 15.98 -2.81
CA PHE A 41 -0.55 14.75 -3.08
C PHE A 41 -0.72 14.54 -4.58
N VAL A 42 -0.41 13.33 -5.05
CA VAL A 42 -0.61 12.95 -6.45
C VAL A 42 -2.08 13.08 -6.86
N GLY A 43 -3.00 12.86 -5.90
CA GLY A 43 -4.45 13.03 -6.10
C GLY A 43 -4.87 14.47 -6.39
N ASP A 44 -4.15 15.48 -5.92
CA ASP A 44 -4.50 16.89 -6.17
C ASP A 44 -4.28 17.25 -7.65
N LYS A 45 -3.33 16.58 -8.30
CA LYS A 45 -3.09 16.70 -9.74
C LYS A 45 -4.06 15.83 -10.56
N ALA A 46 -4.83 14.95 -9.93
CA ALA A 46 -5.75 14.05 -10.62
C ALA A 46 -7.04 14.79 -11.02
N SER A 47 -7.14 15.19 -12.28
CA SER A 47 -8.38 15.75 -12.82
C SER A 47 -9.32 14.63 -13.30
N GLY A 48 -10.43 14.43 -12.58
CA GLY A 48 -11.49 13.50 -13.03
C GLY A 48 -12.05 13.82 -14.42
N LYS A 49 -11.99 15.10 -14.84
CA LYS A 49 -12.33 15.53 -16.20
C LYS A 49 -11.32 15.00 -17.23
N ALA A 50 -10.01 15.12 -16.94
CA ALA A 50 -8.95 14.61 -17.82
C ALA A 50 -9.02 13.08 -17.95
N PHE A 51 -9.24 12.37 -16.84
CA PHE A 51 -9.44 10.92 -16.87
C PHE A 51 -10.61 10.50 -17.75
N ARG A 52 -11.79 11.10 -17.59
CA ARG A 52 -12.96 10.80 -18.42
C ARG A 52 -12.75 11.17 -19.89
N ALA A 53 -11.99 12.23 -20.18
CA ALA A 53 -11.64 12.59 -21.54
C ALA A 53 -10.72 11.53 -22.18
N PHE A 54 -9.71 11.05 -21.46
CA PHE A 54 -8.82 9.99 -21.90
C PHE A 54 -9.59 8.68 -22.17
N VAL A 55 -10.45 8.26 -21.25
CA VAL A 55 -11.28 7.06 -21.40
C VAL A 55 -12.23 7.17 -22.60
N ARG A 56 -12.80 8.35 -22.85
CA ARG A 56 -13.67 8.60 -24.01
C ARG A 56 -12.88 8.52 -25.32
N ASP A 57 -11.71 9.14 -25.37
CA ASP A 57 -10.83 9.09 -26.55
C ASP A 57 -10.44 7.65 -26.91
N TRP A 58 -10.15 6.83 -25.89
CA TRP A 58 -9.89 5.41 -26.06
C TRP A 58 -11.08 4.62 -26.60
N ARG A 59 -12.31 4.94 -26.16
CA ARG A 59 -13.52 4.24 -26.61
C ARG A 59 -13.88 4.52 -28.08
N VAL A 60 -13.48 5.68 -28.62
CA VAL A 60 -13.71 6.03 -30.04
C VAL A 60 -12.74 5.29 -30.97
N LYS A 61 -11.62 4.77 -30.44
CA LYS A 61 -10.60 4.02 -31.19
C LYS A 61 -10.89 2.52 -31.27
N LEU A 62 -11.98 2.05 -30.67
CA LEU A 62 -12.54 0.69 -30.79
C LEU A 62 -13.63 0.67 -31.86
#